data_AF-G0L0E4-F1
#
_entry.id   AF-G0L0E4-F1
#
_cell.length_a   1.000
_cell.length_b   1.000
_cell.length_c   1.000
_cell.angle_alpha   90.00
_cell.angle_beta   90.00
_cell.angle_gamma   90.00
#
_symmetry.space_group_name_H-M   'P 1'
#
loop_
_entity.id
_entity.type
_entity.pdbx_description
1 polymer ?
#
loop_
_entity_poly.entity_id
_entity_poly.type
_entity_poly.pdbx_seq_one_letter_code
_entity_poly.pdbx_strand_id
1 'polypeptide(L)'
;MRQVTIIVTSFTLANAHIPSYPDSQNYQILYRVPLYRIYVEGRDAANNLVQEDFEAIRFGVHKSTSSQPMVVGMAQAQTHTLSWEDISTMPGNAWRVYDGFFIHEGPEYPLNGNFGSIGCVEICGVSEWDRFNKVIKDLTGVNNYNQISNSNLLTAEYEIATRPPLIQV
;
A
#
# COMPACT_ATOMS: atom_id res chain seq x y z
N MET A 1 4.61 6.82 -23.58
CA MET A 1 4.86 6.35 -22.21
C MET A 1 5.17 7.55 -21.36
N ARG A 2 4.57 7.66 -20.19
CA ARG A 2 4.74 8.81 -19.29
C ARG A 2 5.05 8.29 -17.89
N GLN A 3 5.79 9.10 -17.13
CA GLN A 3 6.05 8.80 -15.73
C GLN A 3 4.79 9.04 -14.89
N VAL A 4 4.62 8.20 -13.89
CA VAL A 4 3.55 8.24 -12.90
C VAL A 4 4.18 8.07 -11.53
N THR A 5 3.66 8.82 -10.56
CA THR A 5 4.13 8.78 -9.19
C THR A 5 2.97 8.42 -8.28
N ILE A 6 3.19 7.49 -7.37
CA ILE A 6 2.30 7.21 -6.24
C ILE A 6 2.83 7.97 -5.04
N ILE A 7 2.01 8.82 -4.43
CA ILE A 7 2.38 9.55 -3.21
C ILE A 7 1.71 8.88 -2.02
N VAL A 8 2.53 8.31 -1.14
CA VAL A 8 2.12 7.70 0.13
C VAL A 8 2.21 8.77 1.23
N THR A 9 1.09 9.42 1.50
CA THR A 9 1.08 10.61 2.35
C THR A 9 1.18 10.27 3.85
N SER A 10 1.33 11.32 4.65
CA SER A 10 1.17 11.34 6.10
C SER A 10 -0.25 11.66 6.57
N PHE A 11 -1.15 12.01 5.64
CA PHE A 11 -2.51 12.46 5.94
C PHE A 11 -3.44 11.28 6.18
N THR A 12 -4.08 11.25 7.36
CA THR A 12 -4.99 10.16 7.74
C THR A 12 -6.45 10.53 7.50
N LEU A 13 -7.20 9.61 6.92
CA LEU A 13 -8.61 9.78 6.55
C LEU A 13 -9.55 9.10 7.54
N ALA A 14 -9.20 7.88 7.97
CA ALA A 14 -10.02 7.03 8.80
C ALA A 14 -9.14 6.03 9.58
N ASN A 15 -9.74 4.93 10.03
CA ASN A 15 -9.03 3.84 10.69
C ASN A 15 -9.39 2.50 10.04
N ALA A 16 -8.47 1.56 10.15
CA ALA A 16 -8.64 0.14 9.89
C ALA A 16 -8.38 -0.66 11.16
N HIS A 17 -8.87 -1.89 11.18
CA HIS A 17 -8.53 -2.88 12.18
C HIS A 17 -7.77 -4.00 11.48
N ILE A 18 -6.60 -4.35 12.01
CA ILE A 18 -5.77 -5.42 11.46
C ILE A 18 -5.31 -6.38 12.56
N PRO A 19 -5.21 -7.68 12.31
CA PRO A 19 -4.49 -8.58 13.17
C PRO A 19 -2.99 -8.32 13.04
N SER A 20 -2.22 -8.74 14.04
CA SER A 20 -0.76 -8.79 13.89
C SER A 20 -0.33 -9.95 12.99
N TYR A 21 0.79 -9.78 12.29
CA TYR A 21 1.38 -10.83 11.47
C TYR A 21 2.90 -10.94 11.70
N PRO A 22 3.49 -12.14 11.71
CA PRO A 22 2.83 -13.45 11.69
C PRO A 22 2.34 -13.87 13.09
N ASP A 23 1.04 -13.83 13.37
CA ASP A 23 0.49 -14.34 14.63
C ASP A 23 -0.34 -15.61 14.41
N SER A 24 0.33 -16.76 14.45
CA SER A 24 -0.33 -18.08 14.32
C SER A 24 -1.16 -18.47 15.55
N GLN A 25 -1.12 -17.68 16.62
CA GLN A 25 -1.76 -18.01 17.89
C GLN A 25 -3.06 -17.25 18.12
N ASN A 26 -3.21 -16.03 17.58
CA ASN A 26 -4.38 -15.23 17.90
C ASN A 26 -4.76 -14.16 16.86
N TYR A 27 -5.38 -14.58 15.75
CA TYR A 27 -5.98 -13.68 14.76
C TYR A 27 -7.22 -12.90 15.28
N GLN A 28 -7.69 -13.17 16.50
CA GLN A 28 -8.84 -12.46 17.09
C GLN A 28 -8.44 -11.13 17.74
N ILE A 29 -7.16 -10.94 18.06
CA ILE A 29 -6.67 -9.66 18.57
C ILE A 29 -6.46 -8.72 17.40
N LEU A 30 -7.23 -7.64 17.39
CA LEU A 30 -7.16 -6.60 16.38
C LEU A 30 -6.49 -5.36 16.94
N TYR A 31 -5.78 -4.66 16.06
CA TYR A 31 -5.15 -3.38 16.35
C TYR A 31 -5.71 -2.32 15.44
N ARG A 32 -5.96 -1.13 15.99
CA ARG A 32 -6.34 0.04 15.22
C ARG A 32 -5.12 0.65 14.56
N VAL A 33 -5.17 0.80 13.24
CA VAL A 33 -4.20 1.54 12.43
C VAL A 33 -4.91 2.62 11.61
N PRO A 34 -4.27 3.76 11.32
CA PRO A 34 -4.88 4.77 10.46
C PRO A 34 -4.97 4.30 9.01
N LEU A 35 -6.03 4.71 8.32
CA LEU A 35 -6.07 4.74 6.86
C LEU A 35 -5.48 6.06 6.40
N TYR A 36 -4.50 5.97 5.50
CA TYR A 36 -3.80 7.10 4.92
C TYR A 36 -4.36 7.41 3.54
N ARG A 37 -4.35 8.69 3.19
CA ARG A 37 -4.53 9.12 1.81
C ARG A 37 -3.31 8.71 1.01
N ILE A 38 -3.53 8.01 -0.09
CA ILE A 38 -2.53 7.76 -1.13
C ILE A 38 -3.09 8.29 -2.42
N TYR A 39 -2.26 8.84 -3.29
CA TYR A 39 -2.75 9.25 -4.60
C TYR A 39 -1.78 8.89 -5.72
N VAL A 40 -2.35 8.62 -6.89
CA VAL A 40 -1.60 8.43 -8.12
C VAL A 40 -1.64 9.75 -8.89
N GLU A 41 -0.48 10.28 -9.22
CA GLU A 41 -0.31 11.52 -9.98
C GLU A 41 0.47 11.27 -11.26
N GLY A 42 0.04 11.92 -12.35
CA GLY A 42 0.74 11.89 -13.63
C GLY A 42 0.09 12.82 -14.64
N ARG A 43 0.65 12.85 -15.85
CA ARG A 43 0.04 13.56 -16.98
C ARG A 43 -0.72 12.61 -17.89
N ASP A 44 -1.91 13.01 -18.32
CA ASP A 44 -2.74 12.25 -19.26
C ASP A 44 -2.28 12.39 -20.73
N ALA A 45 -3.09 11.92 -21.69
CA ALA A 45 -2.81 12.03 -23.14
C ALA A 45 -2.92 13.45 -23.70
N ALA A 46 -3.70 14.30 -23.06
CA ALA A 46 -3.83 15.71 -23.39
C ALA A 46 -2.83 16.58 -22.61
N ASN A 47 -1.90 15.96 -21.85
CA ASN A 47 -0.89 16.61 -21.02
C ASN A 47 -1.46 17.36 -19.80
N ASN A 48 -2.71 17.08 -19.41
CA ASN A 48 -3.29 17.60 -18.17
C ASN A 48 -2.69 16.86 -16.98
N LEU A 49 -2.49 17.57 -15.87
CA LEU A 49 -2.15 16.95 -14.59
C LEU A 49 -3.41 16.26 -14.05
N VAL A 50 -3.29 14.98 -13.71
CA VAL A 50 -4.36 14.17 -13.12
C VAL A 50 -3.85 13.61 -11.81
N GLN A 51 -4.71 13.67 -10.80
CA GLN A 51 -4.48 13.12 -9.48
C GLN A 51 -5.72 12.34 -9.03
N GLU A 52 -5.52 11.10 -8.60
CA GLU A 52 -6.60 10.22 -8.14
C GLU A 52 -6.27 9.68 -6.74
N ASP A 53 -7.21 9.87 -5.80
CA ASP A 53 -7.06 9.54 -4.39
C ASP A 53 -7.53 8.13 -4.06
N PHE A 54 -6.88 7.50 -3.09
CA PHE A 54 -7.15 6.15 -2.56
C PHE A 54 -6.95 6.16 -1.03
N GLU A 55 -7.63 5.24 -0.34
CA GLU A 55 -7.38 4.95 1.06
C GLU A 55 -6.47 3.73 1.17
N ALA A 56 -5.51 3.76 2.09
CA ALA A 56 -4.64 2.62 2.28
C ALA A 56 -4.13 2.47 3.71
N ILE A 57 -3.83 1.23 4.08
CA ILE A 57 -3.00 0.95 5.24
C ILE A 57 -1.54 1.18 4.83
N ARG A 58 -0.77 1.82 5.71
CA ARG A 58 0.67 2.11 5.51
C ARG A 58 1.53 1.50 6.61
N PHE A 59 0.94 1.29 7.79
CA PHE A 59 1.61 0.72 8.95
C PHE A 59 0.88 -0.54 9.37
N GLY A 60 1.66 -1.61 9.51
CA GLY A 60 1.21 -2.91 9.97
C GLY A 60 1.51 -3.14 11.45
N VAL A 61 1.10 -4.30 11.96
CA VAL A 61 1.50 -4.76 13.30
C VAL A 61 2.24 -6.08 13.15
N HIS A 62 3.52 -6.08 13.53
CA HIS A 62 4.33 -7.27 13.56
C HIS A 62 4.34 -7.90 14.95
N LYS A 63 4.12 -9.20 15.01
CA LYS A 63 4.27 -9.99 16.23
C LYS A 63 4.73 -11.37 15.85
N SER A 64 5.91 -11.80 16.28
CA SER A 64 6.35 -13.18 16.16
C SER A 64 5.98 -13.97 17.43
N THR A 65 6.12 -15.30 17.39
CA THR A 65 5.72 -16.23 18.47
C THR A 65 6.23 -15.86 19.87
N SER A 66 7.38 -15.18 19.96
CA SER A 66 8.02 -14.79 21.23
C SER A 66 8.11 -13.28 21.44
N SER A 67 7.58 -12.45 20.52
CA SER A 67 7.70 -10.99 20.61
C SER A 67 6.43 -10.33 21.12
N GLN A 68 6.60 -9.16 21.73
CA GLN A 68 5.48 -8.23 21.88
C GLN A 68 5.08 -7.70 20.51
N PRO A 69 3.78 -7.42 20.29
CA PRO A 69 3.31 -6.74 19.09
C PRO A 69 3.96 -5.36 18.96
N MET A 70 4.31 -4.98 17.74
CA MET A 70 4.89 -3.68 17.44
C MET A 70 4.41 -3.13 16.10
N VAL A 71 4.24 -1.82 16.01
CA VAL A 71 3.89 -1.15 14.76
C VAL A 71 5.11 -1.13 13.83
N VAL A 72 4.92 -1.57 12.60
CA VAL A 72 5.96 -1.67 11.56
C VAL A 72 5.55 -0.94 10.28
N GLY A 73 6.52 -0.64 9.44
CA GLY A 73 6.33 0.12 8.19
C GLY A 73 7.25 1.33 8.07
N MET A 74 7.22 1.92 6.88
CA MET A 74 8.08 3.03 6.48
C MET A 74 7.60 4.35 7.08
N ALA A 75 8.38 4.92 8.00
CA ALA A 75 8.09 6.20 8.65
C ALA A 75 8.88 7.38 8.06
N GLN A 76 10.05 7.10 7.46
CA GLN A 76 10.92 8.12 6.87
C GLN A 76 10.55 8.36 5.41
N ALA A 77 10.85 9.56 4.92
CA ALA A 77 10.69 9.86 3.51
C ALA A 77 11.69 9.08 2.66
N GLN A 78 11.21 8.56 1.54
CA GLN A 78 11.99 7.76 0.60
C GLN A 78 11.24 7.65 -0.73
N THR A 79 11.99 7.46 -1.81
CA THR A 79 11.45 7.28 -3.16
C THR A 79 11.98 5.99 -3.75
N HIS A 80 11.08 5.22 -4.37
CA HIS A 80 11.41 3.92 -4.97
C HIS A 80 10.83 3.82 -6.38
N THR A 81 11.59 3.25 -7.30
CA THR A 81 11.06 2.79 -8.59
C THR A 81 10.40 1.44 -8.38
N LEU A 82 9.18 1.27 -8.89
CA LEU A 82 8.39 0.06 -8.63
C LEU A 82 8.55 -0.98 -9.74
N SER A 83 8.56 -2.26 -9.35
CA SER A 83 8.52 -3.40 -10.25
C SER A 83 7.28 -4.27 -10.00
N TRP A 84 6.71 -4.85 -11.05
CA TRP A 84 5.57 -5.75 -10.97
C TRP A 84 6.04 -7.18 -10.74
N GLU A 85 5.81 -7.71 -9.54
CA GLU A 85 6.35 -9.00 -9.12
C GLU A 85 5.29 -9.85 -8.41
N ASP A 86 5.44 -11.16 -8.48
CA ASP A 86 4.63 -12.12 -7.72
C ASP A 86 4.92 -11.96 -6.22
N ILE A 87 3.87 -11.91 -5.41
CA ILE A 87 3.99 -11.79 -3.96
C ILE A 87 3.81 -13.17 -3.32
N SER A 88 4.82 -13.66 -2.59
CA SER A 88 4.80 -15.04 -2.09
C SER A 88 3.80 -15.30 -0.95
N THR A 89 3.28 -14.25 -0.33
CA THR A 89 2.40 -14.32 0.85
C THR A 89 0.92 -14.20 0.51
N MET A 90 0.56 -13.90 -0.73
CA MET A 90 -0.83 -13.82 -1.20
C MET A 90 -0.90 -14.14 -2.71
N PRO A 91 -2.02 -14.63 -3.25
CA PRO A 91 -2.10 -14.91 -4.67
C PRO A 91 -2.01 -13.63 -5.51
N GLY A 92 -1.17 -13.66 -6.54
CA GLY A 92 -1.11 -12.62 -7.58
C GLY A 92 0.16 -11.78 -7.56
N ASN A 93 0.17 -10.74 -8.38
CA ASN A 93 1.27 -9.81 -8.49
C ASN A 93 0.94 -8.48 -7.85
N ALA A 94 1.97 -7.76 -7.44
CA ALA A 94 1.90 -6.46 -6.81
C ALA A 94 3.07 -5.56 -7.23
N TRP A 95 3.00 -4.28 -6.86
CA TRP A 95 4.09 -3.34 -7.09
C TRP A 95 5.11 -3.46 -5.97
N ARG A 96 6.23 -4.11 -6.24
CA ARG A 96 7.36 -4.21 -5.32
C ARG A 96 8.02 -2.85 -5.16
N VAL A 97 8.29 -2.49 -3.91
CA VAL A 97 8.94 -1.24 -3.51
C VAL A 97 10.42 -1.51 -3.27
N TYR A 98 10.74 -2.41 -2.32
CA TYR A 98 12.07 -2.95 -2.08
C TYR A 98 11.96 -4.25 -1.25
N ASP A 99 12.94 -5.14 -1.33
CA ASP A 99 13.00 -6.39 -0.56
C ASP A 99 11.65 -7.12 -0.51
N GLY A 100 11.04 -7.29 0.67
CA GLY A 100 9.73 -7.93 0.84
C GLY A 100 8.54 -6.97 0.93
N PHE A 101 8.73 -5.68 0.62
CA PHE A 101 7.70 -4.64 0.74
C PHE A 101 7.06 -4.31 -0.60
N PHE A 102 5.72 -4.24 -0.59
CA PHE A 102 4.89 -4.07 -1.78
C PHE A 102 3.81 -3.02 -1.55
N ILE A 103 3.30 -2.46 -2.66
CA ILE A 103 1.98 -1.83 -2.74
C ILE A 103 1.06 -2.85 -3.41
N HIS A 104 0.03 -3.29 -2.69
CA HIS A 104 -0.85 -4.37 -3.13
C HIS A 104 -2.30 -4.17 -2.68
N GLU A 105 -3.16 -5.11 -3.09
CA GLU A 105 -4.55 -5.17 -2.68
C GLU A 105 -4.68 -5.30 -1.16
N GLY A 106 -5.51 -4.45 -0.57
CA GLY A 106 -5.88 -4.48 0.85
C GLY A 106 -7.30 -4.99 1.09
N PRO A 107 -7.78 -4.87 2.33
CA PRO A 107 -9.15 -5.25 2.66
C PRO A 107 -10.17 -4.37 1.94
N GLU A 108 -11.21 -4.99 1.37
CA GLU A 108 -12.40 -4.27 0.87
C GLU A 108 -13.11 -3.49 1.99
N TYR A 109 -13.08 -4.05 3.21
CA TYR A 109 -13.72 -3.50 4.40
C TYR A 109 -12.69 -3.38 5.53
N PRO A 110 -11.96 -2.26 5.63
CA PRO A 110 -10.81 -2.12 6.51
C PRO A 110 -11.11 -2.27 8.01
N LEU A 111 -12.37 -2.15 8.43
CA LEU A 111 -12.77 -2.32 9.82
C LEU A 111 -13.01 -3.79 10.22
N ASN A 112 -13.02 -4.73 9.27
CA ASN A 112 -13.38 -6.13 9.52
C ASN A 112 -12.26 -6.97 10.15
N GLY A 113 -11.01 -6.48 10.21
CA GLY A 113 -9.95 -7.20 10.93
C GLY A 113 -9.43 -8.46 10.24
N ASN A 114 -9.70 -8.65 8.94
CA ASN A 114 -9.38 -9.89 8.23
C ASN A 114 -8.09 -9.84 7.40
N PHE A 115 -7.31 -8.76 7.51
CA PHE A 115 -6.14 -8.52 6.67
C PHE A 115 -4.93 -8.12 7.50
N GLY A 116 -3.94 -9.02 7.62
CA GLY A 116 -2.69 -8.75 8.33
C GLY A 116 -1.72 -7.96 7.45
N SER A 117 -1.06 -6.95 8.03
CA SER A 117 -0.01 -6.16 7.38
C SER A 117 1.25 -6.14 8.23
N ILE A 118 2.41 -6.19 7.58
CA ILE A 118 3.73 -5.98 8.20
C ILE A 118 4.46 -4.75 7.64
N GLY A 119 3.71 -3.77 7.15
CA GLY A 119 4.25 -2.49 6.69
C GLY A 119 4.41 -2.37 5.18
N CYS A 120 3.78 -3.26 4.40
CA CYS A 120 3.40 -2.98 3.02
C CYS A 120 2.41 -1.80 2.97
N VAL A 121 2.03 -1.42 1.74
CA VAL A 121 0.94 -0.48 1.52
C VAL A 121 -0.23 -1.23 0.91
N GLU A 122 -1.36 -1.25 1.61
CA GLU A 122 -2.54 -2.00 1.21
C GLU A 122 -3.65 -1.07 0.74
N ILE A 123 -3.93 -1.05 -0.56
CA ILE A 123 -5.01 -0.23 -1.15
C ILE A 123 -6.36 -0.80 -0.73
N CYS A 124 -7.13 -0.01 0.01
CA CYS A 124 -8.34 -0.43 0.69
C CYS A 124 -9.60 -0.03 -0.08
N GLY A 125 -10.66 -0.84 0.04
CA GLY A 125 -11.98 -0.56 -0.54
C GLY A 125 -12.39 -1.51 -1.66
N VAL A 126 -13.70 -1.60 -1.90
CA VAL A 126 -14.30 -2.49 -2.90
C VAL A 126 -13.81 -2.11 -4.30
N SER A 127 -13.14 -3.04 -4.99
CA SER A 127 -12.58 -2.85 -6.34
C SER A 127 -11.55 -1.71 -6.47
N GLU A 128 -11.04 -1.17 -5.35
CA GLU A 128 -10.10 -0.05 -5.38
C GLU A 128 -8.73 -0.46 -5.90
N TRP A 129 -8.30 -1.71 -5.71
CA TRP A 129 -7.08 -2.23 -6.30
C TRP A 129 -7.12 -2.28 -7.85
N ASP A 130 -8.25 -2.68 -8.41
CA ASP A 130 -8.45 -2.66 -9.86
C ASP A 130 -8.49 -1.23 -10.39
N ARG A 131 -9.19 -0.32 -9.70
CA ARG A 131 -9.22 1.10 -10.05
C ARG A 131 -7.83 1.72 -9.99
N PHE A 132 -7.07 1.44 -8.94
CA PHE A 132 -5.70 1.90 -8.73
C PHE A 132 -4.79 1.51 -9.92
N ASN A 133 -4.81 0.23 -10.28
CA ASN A 133 -4.01 -0.25 -11.40
C ASN A 133 -4.50 0.28 -12.75
N LYS A 134 -5.81 0.50 -12.92
CA LYS A 134 -6.35 1.13 -14.13
C LYS A 134 -5.84 2.56 -14.29
N VAL A 135 -5.85 3.36 -13.22
CA VAL A 135 -5.32 4.73 -13.23
C VAL A 135 -3.84 4.74 -13.64
N ILE A 136 -3.02 3.84 -13.09
CA ILE A 136 -1.62 3.70 -13.48
C ILE A 136 -1.47 3.40 -14.98
N LYS A 137 -2.26 2.46 -15.53
CA LYS A 137 -2.22 2.13 -16.97
C LYS A 137 -2.64 3.32 -17.83
N ASP A 138 -3.72 4.00 -17.47
CA ASP A 138 -4.24 5.16 -18.19
C ASP A 138 -3.20 6.30 -18.23
N LEU A 139 -2.60 6.60 -17.08
CA LEU A 139 -1.60 7.67 -16.95
C LEU A 139 -0.26 7.31 -17.60
N THR A 140 0.24 6.09 -17.45
CA THR A 140 1.46 5.66 -18.17
C THR A 140 1.25 5.55 -19.68
N GLY A 141 0.00 5.29 -20.11
CA GLY A 141 -0.35 4.93 -21.48
C GLY A 141 0.13 3.54 -21.87
N VAL A 142 0.28 2.63 -20.90
CA VAL A 142 0.84 1.28 -21.09
C VAL A 142 -0.09 0.25 -20.44
N ASN A 143 -0.57 -0.72 -21.23
CA ASN A 143 -1.51 -1.74 -20.76
C ASN A 143 -0.84 -2.99 -20.16
N ASN A 144 0.49 -3.05 -20.11
CA ASN A 144 1.26 -4.18 -19.62
C ASN A 144 2.13 -3.77 -18.42
N TYR A 145 1.90 -4.38 -17.26
CA TYR A 145 2.62 -4.03 -16.02
C TYR A 145 4.12 -4.35 -16.07
N ASN A 146 4.54 -5.42 -16.74
CA ASN A 146 5.96 -5.73 -16.93
C ASN A 146 6.64 -4.66 -17.78
N GLN A 147 5.95 -4.11 -18.78
CA GLN A 147 6.48 -2.99 -19.57
C GLN A 147 6.59 -1.71 -18.74
N ILE A 148 5.61 -1.41 -17.87
CA ILE A 148 5.67 -0.29 -16.92
C ILE A 148 6.92 -0.43 -16.04
N SER A 149 7.17 -1.63 -15.53
CA SER A 149 8.31 -1.97 -14.66
C SER A 149 9.65 -1.86 -15.39
N ASN A 150 9.80 -2.55 -16.53
CA ASN A 150 11.04 -2.58 -17.31
C ASN A 150 11.43 -1.20 -17.88
N SER A 151 10.46 -0.30 -18.01
CA SER A 151 10.67 1.07 -18.48
C SER A 151 10.80 2.08 -17.34
N ASN A 152 10.79 1.65 -16.08
CA ASN A 152 10.87 2.49 -14.87
C ASN A 152 9.86 3.65 -14.87
N LEU A 153 8.61 3.38 -15.28
CA LEU A 153 7.59 4.43 -15.45
C LEU A 153 6.81 4.75 -14.17
N LEU A 154 6.93 3.92 -13.14
CA LEU A 154 6.18 4.06 -11.90
C LEU A 154 7.13 4.21 -10.72
N THR A 155 6.91 5.25 -9.92
CA THR A 155 7.63 5.48 -8.66
C THR A 155 6.66 5.60 -7.50
N ALA A 156 7.11 5.31 -6.29
CA ALA A 156 6.41 5.63 -5.05
C ALA A 156 7.26 6.59 -4.21
N GLU A 157 6.66 7.69 -3.79
CA GLU A 157 7.24 8.64 -2.83
C GLU A 157 6.51 8.53 -1.51
N TYR A 158 7.25 8.25 -0.45
CA TYR A 158 6.73 8.19 0.91
C TYR A 158 7.02 9.53 1.58
N GLU A 159 5.99 10.16 2.15
CA GLU A 159 6.18 11.29 3.05
C GLU A 159 6.68 10.82 4.42
N ILE A 160 7.28 11.71 5.22
CA ILE A 160 7.55 11.42 6.62
C ILE A 160 6.21 11.24 7.36
N ALA A 161 6.04 10.15 8.10
CA ALA A 161 4.88 9.91 8.95
C ALA A 161 5.30 9.32 10.30
N THR A 162 4.63 9.75 11.36
CA THR A 162 4.82 9.16 12.70
C THR A 162 4.16 7.79 12.74
N ARG A 163 4.89 6.78 13.23
CA ARG A 163 4.28 5.46 13.49
C ARG A 163 3.14 5.64 14.49
N PRO A 164 1.93 5.14 14.21
CA PRO A 164 0.81 5.27 15.13
C PRO A 164 1.11 4.51 16.44
N PRO A 165 0.47 4.91 17.55
CA PRO A 165 0.54 4.13 18.78
C PRO A 165 -0.10 2.76 18.58
N LEU A 166 0.42 1.75 19.28
CA LEU A 166 -0.17 0.42 19.29
C LEU A 166 -1.43 0.42 20.16
N ILE A 167 -2.60 0.21 19.54
CA ILE A 167 -3.90 0.22 20.24
C ILE A 167 -4.67 -1.03 19.87
N GLN A 168 -4.93 -1.89 20.85
CA GLN A 168 -5.81 -3.05 20.71
C GLN A 168 -7.28 -2.62 20.76
N VAL A 169 -8.14 -3.25 19.95
CA VAL A 169 -9.59 -2.98 19.87
C VAL A 169 -10.44 -4.23 20.06
#